data_AF-A0A7Y4TA41-F1
#
_entry.id   AF-A0A7Y4TA41-F1
#
_cell.length_a   1.000
_cell.length_b   1.000
_cell.length_c   1.000
_cell.angle_alpha   90.00
_cell.angle_beta   90.00
_cell.angle_gamma   90.00
#
_symmetry.space_group_name_H-M   'P 1'
#
loop_
_entity.id
_entity.type
_entity.pdbx_description
1 polymer ?
#
loop_
_entity_poly.entity_id
_entity_poly.type
_entity_poly.pdbx_seq_one_letter_code
_entity_poly.pdbx_strand_id
1 'polypeptide(L)'
;ALQSAFLAKERAALATLTGPASTTTSAGIATTGAPGSASPALLSQPAFVTIKFDRANVSYRDALAQAVSAAKRRNPATAFDIVGITAGRTVAPEATARAQEVANTLSTLGVEPTKMRLLTAVNSTAQAHEVRIYAR
;
A
#
# COMPACT_ATOMS: atom_id res chain seq x y z
N ALA A 1 -7.21 37.17 0.72
CA ALA A 1 -7.03 36.52 -0.60
C ALA A 1 -5.90 35.50 -0.51
N LEU A 2 -6.23 34.21 -0.37
CA LEU A 2 -5.27 33.10 -0.15
C LEU A 2 -5.49 31.97 -1.18
N GLN A 3 -6.01 32.29 -2.36
CA GLN A 3 -6.44 31.31 -3.37
C GLN A 3 -5.40 30.96 -4.45
N SER A 4 -4.20 31.55 -4.45
CA SER A 4 -3.25 31.40 -5.56
C SER A 4 -2.23 30.27 -5.42
N ALA A 5 -2.06 29.66 -4.24
CA ALA A 5 -1.01 28.64 -4.02
C ALA A 5 -1.40 27.22 -4.46
N PHE A 6 -2.68 26.95 -4.75
CA PHE A 6 -3.14 25.58 -5.02
C PHE A 6 -2.97 25.13 -6.48
N LEU A 7 -2.74 26.07 -7.41
CA LEU A 7 -2.67 25.76 -8.85
C LEU A 7 -1.32 25.17 -9.32
N ALA A 8 -0.27 25.21 -8.50
CA ALA A 8 1.06 24.75 -8.90
C ALA A 8 1.27 23.24 -8.74
N LYS A 9 0.43 22.53 -7.97
CA LYS A 9 0.68 21.11 -7.63
C LYS A 9 -0.09 20.10 -8.49
N GLU A 10 -1.10 20.53 -9.25
CA GLU A 10 -1.88 19.64 -10.12
C GLU A 10 -1.34 19.50 -11.56
N ARG A 11 -0.30 20.27 -11.96
CA ARG A 11 0.34 20.12 -13.28
C ARG A 11 1.31 18.94 -13.39
N ALA A 12 1.63 18.25 -12.29
CA ALA A 12 2.62 17.16 -12.31
C ALA A 12 2.02 15.77 -12.57
N ALA A 13 0.70 15.60 -12.57
CA ALA A 13 0.07 14.28 -12.73
C ALA A 13 -0.28 13.93 -14.19
N LEU A 14 0.00 14.82 -15.15
CA LEU A 14 -0.39 14.63 -16.56
C LEU A 14 0.83 14.64 -17.49
N ALA A 15 1.78 13.73 -17.26
CA ALA A 15 2.77 13.34 -18.26
C ALA A 15 2.55 11.86 -18.60
N THR A 16 1.59 11.65 -19.49
CA THR A 16 1.29 10.42 -20.18
C THR A 16 2.46 9.92 -21.03
N LEU A 17 2.66 8.60 -20.99
CA LEU A 17 2.99 7.71 -22.11
C LEU A 17 4.28 7.96 -22.92
N THR A 18 5.33 7.21 -22.57
CA THR A 18 6.26 6.57 -23.53
C THR A 18 6.85 5.31 -22.87
N GLY A 19 6.49 4.12 -23.36
CA GLY A 19 7.30 2.91 -23.17
C GLY A 19 8.33 2.77 -24.30
N PRO A 20 9.05 1.64 -24.46
CA PRO A 20 9.40 0.59 -23.51
C PRO A 20 10.93 0.49 -23.32
N ALA A 21 11.42 0.20 -22.11
CA ALA A 21 12.80 -0.26 -21.97
C ALA A 21 12.97 -1.08 -20.69
N SER A 22 13.26 -2.35 -20.88
CA SER A 22 13.82 -3.27 -19.90
C SER A 22 15.15 -2.74 -19.37
N THR A 23 15.29 -2.58 -18.07
CA THR A 23 16.59 -2.68 -17.39
C THR A 23 16.40 -2.97 -15.90
N THR A 24 16.55 -4.25 -15.60
CA THR A 24 17.30 -4.83 -14.49
C THR A 24 18.00 -3.86 -13.52
N THR A 25 17.96 -4.26 -12.24
CA THR A 25 18.84 -3.87 -11.12
C THR A 25 18.73 -2.45 -10.59
N SER A 26 18.11 -2.33 -9.42
CA SER A 26 18.69 -1.60 -8.29
C SER A 26 18.11 -2.18 -7.00
N ALA A 27 18.80 -3.20 -6.48
CA ALA A 27 18.83 -3.43 -5.04
C ALA A 27 19.52 -2.20 -4.42
N GLY A 28 18.72 -1.22 -4.03
CA GLY A 28 19.18 0.02 -3.42
C GLY A 28 18.58 0.13 -2.03
N ILE A 29 19.43 -0.08 -1.02
CA ILE A 29 19.41 0.55 0.30
C ILE A 29 18.03 0.76 0.95
N ALA A 30 17.75 -0.03 1.98
CA ALA A 30 16.77 0.30 3.00
C ALA A 30 17.24 1.58 3.74
N THR A 31 16.97 2.75 3.14
CA THR A 31 16.89 4.00 3.88
C THR A 31 15.60 3.93 4.66
N THR A 32 15.69 4.06 5.98
CA THR A 32 14.56 4.36 6.86
C THR A 32 13.99 5.71 6.45
N GLY A 33 13.16 5.73 5.42
CA GLY A 33 12.62 6.91 4.79
C GLY A 33 11.31 6.55 4.13
N ALA A 34 10.28 7.35 4.43
CA ALA A 34 8.91 7.38 3.92
C ALA A 34 8.44 6.23 3.01
N PRO A 35 7.23 5.68 3.25
CA PRO A 35 6.70 4.58 2.45
C PRO A 35 6.73 4.92 0.95
N GLY A 36 7.25 4.00 0.16
CA GLY A 36 7.35 4.18 -1.29
C GLY A 36 5.98 4.20 -1.98
N SER A 37 5.93 4.67 -3.22
CA SER A 37 4.69 4.60 -4.02
C SER A 37 4.51 3.22 -4.63
N ALA A 38 3.29 2.68 -4.61
CA ALA A 38 2.98 1.42 -5.27
C ALA A 38 2.92 1.61 -6.81
N SER A 39 3.50 0.65 -7.55
CA SER A 39 3.46 0.64 -9.00
C SER A 39 2.06 0.30 -9.54
N PRO A 40 1.63 0.87 -10.67
CA PRO A 40 0.33 0.55 -11.29
C PRO A 40 0.16 -0.95 -11.56
N ALA A 41 1.23 -1.64 -11.97
CA ALA A 41 1.20 -3.08 -12.23
C ALA A 41 0.84 -3.89 -10.98
N LEU A 42 1.35 -3.52 -9.80
CA LEU A 42 1.01 -4.15 -8.52
C LEU A 42 -0.46 -3.93 -8.17
N LEU A 43 -0.97 -2.71 -8.37
CA LEU A 43 -2.36 -2.34 -8.05
C LEU A 43 -3.39 -3.05 -8.95
N SER A 44 -2.97 -3.51 -10.13
CA SER A 44 -3.78 -4.31 -11.06
C SER A 44 -3.80 -5.81 -10.72
N GLN A 45 -2.91 -6.28 -9.84
CA GLN A 45 -2.93 -7.67 -9.39
C GLN A 45 -4.06 -7.90 -8.39
N PRO A 46 -4.58 -9.14 -8.27
CA PRO A 46 -5.52 -9.47 -7.22
C PRO A 46 -4.82 -9.34 -5.86
N ALA A 47 -5.35 -8.45 -5.01
CA ALA A 47 -4.89 -8.33 -3.63
C ALA A 47 -5.21 -9.62 -2.86
N PHE A 48 -4.27 -10.08 -2.05
CA PHE A 48 -4.47 -11.23 -1.19
C PHE A 48 -5.51 -10.91 -0.10
N VAL A 49 -5.42 -9.72 0.48
CA VAL A 49 -6.39 -9.21 1.45
C VAL A 49 -6.64 -7.74 1.15
N THR A 50 -7.91 -7.32 1.21
CA THR A 50 -8.32 -5.91 1.13
C THR A 50 -9.11 -5.55 2.37
N ILE A 51 -8.64 -4.56 3.13
CA ILE A 51 -9.29 -4.04 4.32
C ILE A 51 -9.83 -2.66 3.99
N LYS A 52 -11.15 -2.51 3.97
CA LYS A 52 -11.80 -1.21 3.74
C LYS A 52 -12.03 -0.55 5.09
N PHE A 53 -11.65 0.72 5.21
CA PHE A 53 -11.87 1.55 6.39
C PHE A 53 -13.06 2.50 6.14
N ASP A 54 -14.22 1.92 5.83
CA ASP A 54 -15.48 2.66 5.62
C ASP A 54 -16.14 3.12 6.92
N ARG A 55 -15.71 2.58 8.07
CA ARG A 55 -16.24 2.88 9.40
C ARG A 55 -15.14 2.90 10.46
N ALA A 56 -15.43 3.52 11.59
CA ALA A 56 -14.56 3.45 12.76
C ALA A 56 -14.51 2.01 13.31
N ASN A 57 -13.36 1.61 13.86
CA ASN A 57 -13.15 0.31 14.52
C ASN A 57 -13.45 -0.91 13.62
N VAL A 58 -12.95 -0.92 12.38
CA VAL A 58 -13.08 -2.08 11.49
C VAL A 58 -12.45 -3.32 12.14
N SER A 59 -13.24 -4.36 12.37
CA SER A 59 -12.78 -5.66 12.87
C SER A 59 -12.12 -6.47 11.74
N TYR A 60 -10.86 -6.15 11.42
CA TYR A 60 -10.10 -6.84 10.37
C TYR A 60 -9.15 -7.92 10.92
N ARG A 61 -8.86 -7.92 12.22
CA ARG A 61 -7.77 -8.70 12.82
C ARG A 61 -7.97 -10.21 12.70
N ASP A 62 -9.17 -10.72 12.99
CA ASP A 62 -9.47 -12.16 12.88
C ASP A 62 -9.36 -12.67 11.44
N ALA A 63 -9.98 -11.94 10.50
CA ALA A 63 -9.90 -12.26 9.07
C ALA A 63 -8.45 -12.21 8.56
N LEU A 64 -7.67 -11.23 9.01
CA LEU A 64 -6.25 -11.10 8.69
C LEU A 64 -5.43 -12.27 9.25
N ALA A 65 -5.68 -12.66 10.49
CA ALA A 65 -4.99 -13.79 11.12
C ALA A 65 -5.26 -15.11 10.37
N GLN A 66 -6.50 -15.35 9.95
CA GLN A 66 -6.86 -16.51 9.14
C GLN A 66 -6.18 -16.47 7.77
N ALA A 67 -6.20 -15.32 7.10
CA ALA A 67 -5.57 -15.15 5.79
C ALA A 67 -4.05 -15.36 5.87
N VAL A 68 -3.36 -14.74 6.82
CA VAL A 68 -1.91 -14.91 7.03
C VAL A 68 -1.57 -16.36 7.36
N SER A 69 -2.36 -17.02 8.20
CA SER A 69 -2.16 -18.43 8.52
C SER A 69 -2.29 -19.31 7.27
N ALA A 70 -3.28 -19.04 6.41
CA ALA A 70 -3.44 -19.74 5.15
C ALA A 70 -2.28 -19.48 4.17
N ALA A 71 -1.83 -18.23 4.05
CA ALA A 71 -0.68 -17.87 3.22
C ALA A 71 0.60 -18.56 3.70
N LYS A 72 0.88 -18.53 5.01
CA LYS A 72 2.06 -19.14 5.61
C LYS A 72 2.08 -20.67 5.46
N ARG A 73 0.91 -21.33 5.56
CA ARG A 73 0.78 -22.77 5.27
C ARG A 73 1.09 -23.11 3.81
N ARG A 74 0.76 -22.20 2.88
CA ARG A 74 1.02 -22.40 1.46
C ARG A 74 2.49 -22.14 1.11
N ASN A 75 3.06 -21.05 1.62
CA ASN A 75 4.47 -20.73 1.45
C ASN A 75 4.99 -19.93 2.66
N PRO A 76 5.86 -20.53 3.49
CA PRO A 76 6.39 -19.86 4.68
C PRO A 76 7.40 -18.75 4.36
N ALA A 77 7.97 -18.74 3.15
CA ALA A 77 8.97 -17.74 2.72
C ALA A 77 8.36 -16.55 1.97
N THR A 78 7.03 -16.51 1.80
CA THR A 78 6.32 -15.41 1.11
C THR A 78 6.53 -14.09 1.83
N ALA A 79 6.81 -13.07 1.05
CA ALA A 79 6.88 -11.69 1.54
C ALA A 79 5.60 -10.93 1.19
N PHE A 80 5.39 -9.79 1.83
CA PHE A 80 4.14 -9.03 1.71
C PHE A 80 4.40 -7.55 1.40
N ASP A 81 3.70 -7.04 0.40
CA ASP A 81 3.64 -5.60 0.14
C ASP A 81 2.30 -5.07 0.68
N ILE A 82 2.37 -4.18 1.68
CA ILE A 82 1.23 -3.55 2.32
C ILE A 82 1.04 -2.17 1.70
N VAL A 83 -0.06 -1.96 1.00
CA VAL A 83 -0.36 -0.72 0.28
C VAL A 83 -1.49 0.03 0.97
N GLY A 84 -1.20 1.21 1.52
CA GLY A 84 -2.21 2.16 1.98
C GLY A 84 -2.81 2.93 0.80
N ILE A 85 -4.07 2.67 0.48
CA ILE A 85 -4.80 3.31 -0.60
C ILE A 85 -5.65 4.44 -0.05
N THR A 86 -5.40 5.64 -0.55
CA THR A 86 -6.19 6.81 -0.22
C THR A 86 -7.35 6.96 -1.19
N ALA A 87 -8.59 7.02 -0.68
CA ALA A 87 -9.73 7.53 -1.42
C ALA A 87 -9.56 9.04 -1.61
N GLY A 88 -9.18 9.47 -2.81
CA GLY A 88 -8.92 10.88 -3.09
C GLY A 88 -7.95 11.09 -4.25
N ARG A 89 -7.30 12.26 -4.28
CA ARG A 89 -6.32 12.66 -5.31
C ARG A 89 -4.88 12.68 -4.82
N THR A 90 -4.68 12.70 -3.50
CA THR A 90 -3.36 12.78 -2.87
C THR A 90 -3.25 11.72 -1.78
N VAL A 91 -2.02 11.30 -1.46
CA VAL A 91 -1.78 10.38 -0.35
C VAL A 91 -2.17 11.06 0.96
N ALA A 92 -3.02 10.41 1.76
CA ALA A 92 -3.40 10.89 3.08
C ALA A 92 -2.54 10.24 4.17
N PRO A 93 -2.13 10.98 5.21
CA PRO A 93 -1.38 10.41 6.34
C PRO A 93 -2.19 9.34 7.07
N GLU A 94 -3.52 9.44 7.08
CA GLU A 94 -4.37 8.43 7.68
C GLU A 94 -4.25 7.08 6.97
N ALA A 95 -4.29 7.03 5.63
CA ALA A 95 -4.14 5.78 4.88
C ALA A 95 -2.79 5.11 5.15
N THR A 96 -1.72 5.91 5.28
CA THR A 96 -0.39 5.43 5.69
C THR A 96 -0.40 4.87 7.11
N ALA A 97 -1.03 5.57 8.05
CA ALA A 97 -1.14 5.12 9.44
C ALA A 97 -1.90 3.78 9.54
N ARG A 98 -3.01 3.62 8.80
CA ARG A 98 -3.74 2.35 8.73
C ARG A 98 -2.89 1.22 8.17
N ALA A 99 -2.13 1.48 7.10
CA ALA A 99 -1.25 0.48 6.51
C ALA A 99 -0.13 0.07 7.50
N GLN A 100 0.41 1.01 8.28
CA GLN A 100 1.38 0.74 9.35
C GLN A 100 0.78 -0.08 10.50
N GLU A 101 -0.46 0.22 10.91
CA GLU A 101 -1.20 -0.53 11.93
C GLU A 101 -1.41 -2.00 11.50
N VAL A 102 -1.78 -2.21 10.23
CA VAL A 102 -1.91 -3.53 9.64
C VAL A 102 -0.56 -4.25 9.59
N ALA A 103 0.53 -3.57 9.21
CA ALA A 103 1.87 -4.15 9.22
C ALA A 103 2.33 -4.57 10.63
N ASN A 104 2.01 -3.78 11.65
CA ASN A 104 2.29 -4.15 13.04
C ASN A 104 1.47 -5.38 13.48
N THR A 105 0.21 -5.48 13.02
CA THR A 105 -0.63 -6.66 13.25
C THR A 105 -0.03 -7.90 12.57
N LEU A 106 0.44 -7.78 11.32
CA LEU A 106 1.14 -8.86 10.62
C LEU A 106 2.41 -9.31 11.37
N SER A 107 3.17 -8.35 11.92
CA SER A 107 4.34 -8.63 12.76
C SER A 107 3.97 -9.45 13.99
N THR A 108 2.89 -9.05 14.68
CA THR A 108 2.34 -9.77 15.85
C THR A 108 1.90 -11.20 15.50
N LEU A 109 1.47 -11.43 14.24
CA LEU A 109 1.08 -12.75 13.72
C LEU A 109 2.27 -13.58 13.22
N GLY A 110 3.50 -13.05 13.33
CA GLY A 110 4.75 -13.75 13.04
C GLY A 110 5.29 -13.55 11.63
N VAL A 111 4.91 -12.46 10.95
CA VAL A 111 5.56 -12.04 9.69
C VAL A 111 6.74 -11.13 10.03
N GLU A 112 7.94 -11.46 9.58
CA GLU A 112 9.12 -10.62 9.86
C GLU A 112 9.04 -9.27 9.14
N PRO A 113 9.44 -8.15 9.78
CA PRO A 113 9.39 -6.81 9.18
C PRO A 113 10.26 -6.68 7.93
N THR A 114 11.34 -7.45 7.83
CA THR A 114 12.20 -7.52 6.63
C THR A 114 11.52 -8.17 5.42
N LYS A 115 10.48 -8.99 5.66
CA LYS A 115 9.63 -9.61 4.63
C LYS A 115 8.41 -8.75 4.30
N MET A 116 8.30 -7.56 4.90
CA MET A 116 7.21 -6.63 4.67
C MET A 116 7.72 -5.36 4.00
N ARG A 117 6.93 -4.80 3.10
CA ARG A 117 7.19 -3.48 2.52
C ARG A 117 5.94 -2.61 2.62
N LEU A 118 6.09 -1.42 3.19
CA LEU A 118 5.02 -0.44 3.25
C LEU A 118 5.05 0.45 2.00
N LEU A 119 3.91 0.55 1.34
CA LEU A 119 3.69 1.36 0.15
C LEU A 119 2.44 2.21 0.30
N THR A 120 2.34 3.27 -0.50
CA THR A 120 1.14 4.10 -0.58
C THR A 120 0.66 4.21 -2.02
N ALA A 121 -0.65 4.38 -2.18
CA ALA A 121 -1.27 4.63 -3.47
C ALA A 121 -2.49 5.53 -3.29
N VAL A 122 -2.92 6.12 -4.40
CA VAL A 122 -4.14 6.91 -4.48
C VAL A 122 -5.10 6.21 -5.42
N ASN A 123 -6.36 6.10 -5.01
CA ASN A 123 -7.42 5.64 -5.87
C ASN A 123 -8.61 6.60 -5.76
N SER A 124 -8.80 7.41 -6.80
CA SER A 124 -9.90 8.39 -6.87
C SER A 124 -11.28 7.76 -7.01
N THR A 125 -11.35 6.47 -7.38
CA THR A 125 -12.61 5.72 -7.49
C THR A 125 -12.99 4.99 -6.20
N ALA A 126 -12.07 4.90 -5.23
CA ALA A 126 -12.34 4.26 -3.95
C ALA A 126 -13.31 5.12 -3.12
N GLN A 127 -14.31 4.47 -2.52
CA GLN A 127 -15.30 5.12 -1.66
C GLN A 127 -14.76 5.44 -0.25
N ALA A 128 -13.72 4.72 0.18
CA ALA A 128 -13.10 4.86 1.49
C ALA A 128 -11.61 4.52 1.42
N HIS A 129 -10.83 4.99 2.40
CA HIS A 129 -9.45 4.55 2.57
C HIS A 129 -9.41 3.03 2.74
N GLU A 130 -8.47 2.37 2.07
CA GLU A 130 -8.35 0.92 2.13
C GLU A 130 -6.88 0.50 2.22
N VAL A 131 -6.62 -0.64 2.84
CA VAL A 131 -5.30 -1.25 2.86
C VAL A 131 -5.37 -2.54 2.05
N ARG A 132 -4.52 -2.65 1.04
CA ARG A 132 -4.39 -3.86 0.24
C ARG A 132 -3.07 -4.54 0.54
N ILE A 133 -3.11 -5.84 0.75
CA ILE A 133 -1.94 -6.67 1.01
C ILE A 133 -1.74 -7.58 -0.20
N TYR A 134 -0.53 -7.59 -0.73
CA TYR A 134 -0.13 -8.44 -1.83
C TYR A 134 0.94 -9.41 -1.35
N ALA A 135 0.81 -10.68 -1.72
CA ALA A 135 1.83 -11.69 -1.49
C ALA A 135 2.79 -11.70 -2.69
N ARG A 136 4.10 -11.78 -2.42
CA ARG A 136 5.17 -11.88 -3.41
C ARG A 136 6.03 -13.13 -3.21
#